data_AF-A0AB35YHM8-F1
#
_entry.id   AF-A0AB35YHM8-F1
#
_cell.length_a   1.000
_cell.length_b   1.000
_cell.length_c   1.000
_cell.angle_alpha   90.00
_cell.angle_beta   90.00
_cell.angle_gamma   90.00
#
_symmetry.space_group_name_H-M   'P 1'
#
loop_
_entity.id
_entity.type
_entity.pdbx_description
1 polymer ?
#
loop_
_entity_poly.entity_id
_entity_poly.type
_entity_poly.pdbx_seq_one_letter_code
_entity_poly.pdbx_strand_id
1 'polypeptide(L)'
;MKDDYQKYNRNYVLKRVSINIVLSISILFIMYFFFNDIIPKVVSFDNKVFKIFFILVIIYIVVRNYFSYKGLLVHLNRSDNIYEIKSEENVIGGRSPKSNFYYLSMLYAESLEVIKMKIDILKSLVPVPIIVLLLGLLLNSDTNILVKEILLTFDNLKSMKFNNLNIKEIMLLSIILLIFYYCYEFVKTWFYYKATLKAYYTYKCEYDFLENEKDKKVENKNQ
;
A
#
# COMPACT_ATOMS: atom_id res chain seq x y z
N MET A 1 -16.91 18.16 -20.94
CA MET A 1 -16.43 16.87 -21.49
C MET A 1 -15.39 16.20 -20.61
N LYS A 2 -14.21 16.80 -20.34
CA LYS A 2 -13.18 16.23 -19.43
C LYS A 2 -13.66 16.12 -17.96
N ASP A 3 -14.35 17.15 -17.47
CA ASP A 3 -14.92 17.15 -16.11
C ASP A 3 -16.05 16.11 -15.93
N ASP A 4 -16.84 15.88 -16.97
CA ASP A 4 -17.92 14.89 -16.96
C ASP A 4 -17.37 13.46 -16.89
N TYR A 5 -16.27 13.20 -17.60
CA TYR A 5 -15.55 11.92 -17.57
C TYR A 5 -14.89 11.65 -16.22
N GLN A 6 -14.23 12.64 -15.62
CA GLN A 6 -13.65 12.49 -14.28
C GLN A 6 -14.72 12.25 -13.22
N LYS A 7 -15.87 12.93 -13.33
CA LYS A 7 -17.03 12.72 -12.46
C LYS A 7 -17.61 11.32 -12.64
N TYR A 8 -17.70 10.83 -13.88
CA TYR A 8 -18.12 9.46 -14.18
C TYR A 8 -17.17 8.42 -13.57
N ASN A 9 -15.85 8.56 -13.76
CA ASN A 9 -14.83 7.67 -13.22
C ASN A 9 -14.87 7.63 -11.67
N ARG A 10 -15.00 8.79 -11.02
CA ARG A 10 -15.20 8.89 -9.57
C ARG A 10 -16.43 8.12 -9.12
N ASN A 11 -17.58 8.36 -9.76
CA ASN A 11 -18.84 7.70 -9.41
C ASN A 11 -18.79 6.19 -9.62
N TYR A 12 -18.17 5.72 -10.71
CA TYR A 12 -17.99 4.30 -11.00
C TYR A 12 -17.13 3.62 -9.93
N VAL A 13 -15.99 4.20 -9.58
CA VAL A 13 -15.10 3.63 -8.55
C VAL A 13 -15.75 3.68 -7.17
N LEU A 14 -16.41 4.78 -6.81
CA LEU A 14 -17.18 4.88 -5.57
C LEU A 14 -18.23 3.78 -5.48
N LYS A 15 -19.04 3.57 -6.53
CA LYS A 15 -20.07 2.53 -6.56
C LYS A 15 -19.47 1.14 -6.32
N ARG A 16 -18.36 0.82 -6.99
CA ARG A 16 -17.68 -0.48 -6.84
C ARG A 16 -17.10 -0.68 -5.44
N VAL A 17 -16.50 0.37 -4.87
CA VAL A 17 -15.92 0.33 -3.52
C VAL A 17 -17.01 0.22 -2.45
N SER A 18 -18.11 0.95 -2.60
CA SER A 18 -19.27 0.86 -1.71
C SER A 18 -19.86 -0.55 -1.70
N ILE A 19 -20.01 -1.19 -2.88
CA ILE A 19 -20.46 -2.59 -2.97
C ILE A 19 -19.51 -3.53 -2.22
N ASN A 20 -18.19 -3.37 -2.38
CA ASN A 20 -17.21 -4.19 -1.68
C ASN A 20 -17.24 -4.00 -0.16
N ILE A 21 -17.44 -2.76 0.32
CA ILE A 21 -17.60 -2.47 1.75
C ILE A 21 -18.85 -3.17 2.28
N VAL A 22 -20.00 -3.00 1.61
CA VAL A 22 -21.27 -3.64 2.00
C VAL A 22 -21.11 -5.15 2.06
N LEU A 23 -20.57 -5.79 1.01
CA LEU A 23 -20.34 -7.23 0.98
C LEU A 23 -19.40 -7.70 2.11
N SER A 24 -18.33 -6.96 2.37
CA SER A 24 -17.36 -7.31 3.41
C SER A 24 -17.98 -7.21 4.81
N ILE A 25 -18.80 -6.19 5.05
CA ILE A 25 -19.56 -6.03 6.31
C ILE A 25 -20.62 -7.12 6.44
N SER A 26 -21.36 -7.44 5.38
CA SER A 26 -22.35 -8.53 5.39
C SER A 26 -21.69 -9.87 5.75
N ILE A 27 -20.55 -10.19 5.16
CA ILE A 27 -19.79 -11.41 5.49
C ILE A 27 -19.35 -11.39 6.96
N LEU A 28 -18.85 -10.25 7.46
CA LEU A 28 -18.46 -10.10 8.87
C LEU A 28 -19.63 -10.39 9.82
N PHE A 29 -20.82 -9.88 9.52
CA PHE A 29 -22.02 -10.14 10.30
C PHE A 29 -22.46 -11.60 10.23
N ILE A 30 -22.39 -12.24 9.06
CA ILE A 30 -22.68 -13.67 8.91
C ILE A 30 -21.72 -14.49 9.78
N MET A 31 -20.42 -14.18 9.75
CA MET A 31 -19.43 -14.84 10.61
C MET A 31 -19.73 -14.60 12.10
N TYR A 32 -20.11 -13.38 12.47
CA TYR A 32 -20.50 -13.08 13.84
C TYR A 32 -21.65 -13.97 14.32
N PHE A 33 -22.74 -14.09 13.57
CA PHE A 33 -23.85 -14.98 13.94
C PHE A 33 -23.40 -16.43 14.10
N PHE A 34 -22.64 -16.93 13.12
CA PHE A 34 -22.16 -18.31 13.14
C PHE A 34 -21.25 -18.61 14.34
N PHE A 35 -20.32 -17.71 14.67
CA PHE A 35 -19.39 -17.92 15.78
C PHE A 35 -19.98 -17.61 17.15
N ASN A 36 -20.96 -16.71 17.24
CA ASN A 36 -21.68 -16.44 18.48
C ASN A 36 -22.49 -17.66 18.94
N ASP A 37 -23.06 -18.43 17.99
CA ASP A 37 -23.77 -19.67 18.32
C ASP A 37 -22.85 -20.77 18.85
N ILE A 38 -21.57 -20.78 18.44
CA ILE A 38 -20.59 -21.80 18.86
C ILE A 38 -19.87 -21.41 20.15
N ILE A 39 -19.45 -20.14 20.29
CA ILE A 39 -18.64 -19.66 21.42
C ILE A 39 -19.14 -18.29 21.94
N PRO A 40 -20.35 -18.22 22.51
CA PRO A 40 -21.01 -16.95 22.86
C PRO A 40 -20.26 -16.14 23.93
N LYS A 41 -19.50 -16.79 24.81
CA LYS A 41 -18.70 -16.12 25.86
C LYS A 41 -17.52 -15.32 25.30
N VAL A 42 -17.01 -15.70 24.13
CA VAL A 42 -15.86 -15.05 23.48
C VAL A 42 -16.34 -14.08 22.39
N VAL A 43 -17.35 -14.47 21.62
CA VAL A 43 -17.87 -13.74 20.46
C VAL A 43 -19.16 -13.01 20.84
N SER A 44 -19.07 -12.11 21.83
CA SER A 44 -20.18 -11.26 22.25
C SER A 44 -19.74 -9.80 22.34
N PHE A 45 -20.66 -8.87 22.04
CA PHE A 45 -20.43 -7.44 22.21
C PHE A 45 -20.30 -7.02 23.69
N ASP A 46 -20.66 -7.88 24.63
CA ASP A 46 -20.40 -7.69 26.06
C ASP A 46 -18.91 -7.89 26.40
N ASN A 47 -18.18 -8.66 25.59
CA ASN A 47 -16.75 -8.86 25.74
C ASN A 47 -15.98 -7.67 25.15
N LYS A 48 -15.31 -6.90 26.02
CA LYS A 48 -14.51 -5.72 25.63
C LYS A 48 -13.43 -6.03 24.59
N VAL A 49 -12.80 -7.20 24.67
CA VAL A 49 -11.75 -7.61 23.73
C VAL A 49 -12.32 -7.85 22.34
N PHE A 50 -13.44 -8.57 22.28
CA PHE A 50 -14.16 -8.81 21.01
C PHE A 50 -14.67 -7.50 20.41
N LYS A 51 -15.23 -6.59 21.21
CA LYS A 51 -15.69 -5.28 20.75
C LYS A 51 -14.57 -4.46 20.10
N ILE A 52 -13.40 -4.41 20.72
CA ILE A 52 -12.21 -3.71 20.16
C ILE A 52 -11.77 -4.39 18.86
N PHE A 53 -11.67 -5.73 18.86
CA PHE A 53 -11.31 -6.49 17.67
C PHE A 53 -12.29 -6.24 16.50
N PHE A 54 -13.59 -6.26 16.77
CA PHE A 54 -14.65 -6.02 15.78
C PHE A 54 -14.54 -4.61 15.18
N ILE A 55 -14.29 -3.59 16.00
CA ILE A 55 -14.05 -2.21 15.55
C ILE A 55 -12.78 -2.14 14.67
N LEU A 56 -11.69 -2.79 15.07
CA LEU A 56 -10.44 -2.83 14.28
C LEU A 56 -10.66 -3.48 12.92
N VAL A 57 -11.46 -4.55 12.85
CA VAL A 57 -11.79 -5.21 11.58
C VAL A 57 -12.62 -4.30 10.69
N ILE A 58 -13.59 -3.56 11.24
CA ILE A 58 -14.35 -2.56 10.46
C ILE A 58 -13.43 -1.46 9.93
N ILE A 59 -12.56 -0.90 10.77
CA ILE A 59 -11.57 0.10 10.35
C ILE A 59 -10.69 -0.46 9.24
N TYR A 60 -10.20 -1.69 9.38
CA TYR A 60 -9.40 -2.37 8.37
C TYR A 60 -10.15 -2.50 7.03
N ILE A 61 -11.42 -2.91 7.05
CA ILE A 61 -12.26 -3.01 5.84
C ILE A 61 -12.37 -1.65 5.16
N VAL A 62 -12.63 -0.58 5.91
CA VAL A 62 -12.74 0.79 5.37
C VAL A 62 -11.42 1.26 4.78
N VAL A 63 -10.31 1.11 5.52
CA VAL A 63 -8.97 1.53 5.08
C VAL A 63 -8.53 0.77 3.83
N ARG A 64 -8.71 -0.55 3.80
CA ARG A 64 -8.39 -1.37 2.62
C ARG A 64 -9.18 -0.92 1.38
N ASN A 65 -10.47 -0.67 1.55
CA ASN A 65 -11.34 -0.21 0.46
C ASN A 65 -11.00 1.22 0.01
N TYR A 66 -10.58 2.11 0.91
CA TYR A 66 -10.06 3.44 0.56
C TYR A 66 -8.78 3.36 -0.29
N PHE A 67 -7.84 2.48 0.06
CA PHE A 67 -6.65 2.26 -0.78
C PHE A 67 -7.03 1.67 -2.15
N SER A 68 -8.01 0.77 -2.21
CA SER A 68 -8.54 0.24 -3.47
C SER A 68 -9.20 1.34 -4.32
N TYR A 69 -9.97 2.24 -3.70
CA TYR A 69 -10.57 3.41 -4.36
C TYR A 69 -9.49 4.26 -5.02
N LYS A 70 -8.47 4.64 -4.26
CA LYS A 70 -7.36 5.47 -4.75
C LYS A 70 -6.63 4.77 -5.91
N GLY A 71 -6.38 3.47 -5.81
CA GLY A 71 -5.72 2.69 -6.86
C GLY A 71 -6.51 2.63 -8.16
N LEU A 72 -7.81 2.33 -8.09
CA LEU A 72 -8.69 2.28 -9.25
C LEU A 72 -8.84 3.65 -9.92
N LEU A 73 -8.96 4.71 -9.13
CA LEU A 73 -9.09 6.07 -9.64
C LEU A 73 -7.82 6.53 -10.37
N VAL A 74 -6.64 6.23 -9.81
CA VAL A 74 -5.36 6.47 -10.46
C VAL A 74 -5.27 5.71 -11.79
N HIS A 75 -5.79 4.48 -11.87
CA HIS A 75 -5.78 3.72 -13.12
C HIS A 75 -6.69 4.30 -14.20
N LEU A 76 -7.90 4.71 -13.84
CA LEU A 76 -8.82 5.34 -14.79
C LEU A 76 -8.29 6.68 -15.28
N ASN A 77 -7.84 7.55 -14.37
CA ASN A 77 -7.27 8.85 -14.75
C ASN A 77 -5.97 8.73 -15.55
N ARG A 78 -5.21 7.64 -15.35
CA ARG A 78 -4.01 7.36 -16.14
C ARG A 78 -4.34 6.92 -17.56
N SER A 79 -5.43 6.18 -17.74
CA SER A 79 -5.97 5.89 -19.07
C SER A 79 -6.37 7.18 -19.78
N ASP A 80 -6.98 8.12 -19.06
CA ASP A 80 -7.34 9.43 -19.59
C ASP A 80 -6.09 10.22 -20.00
N ASN A 81 -5.02 10.24 -19.18
CA ASN A 81 -3.76 10.89 -19.56
C ASN A 81 -3.10 10.27 -20.80
N ILE A 82 -3.15 8.94 -20.96
CA ILE A 82 -2.62 8.27 -22.16
C ILE A 82 -3.46 8.63 -23.39
N TYR A 83 -4.78 8.65 -23.24
CA TYR A 83 -5.69 9.06 -24.29
C TYR A 83 -5.44 10.51 -24.71
N GLU A 84 -5.28 11.42 -23.76
CA GLU A 84 -4.98 12.83 -24.01
C GLU A 84 -3.67 12.98 -24.80
N ILE A 85 -2.59 12.34 -24.35
CA ILE A 85 -1.30 12.35 -25.05
C ILE A 85 -1.41 11.78 -26.47
N LYS A 86 -2.28 10.79 -26.71
CA LYS A 86 -2.52 10.22 -28.05
C LYS A 86 -3.40 11.11 -28.92
N SER A 87 -4.38 11.80 -28.34
CA SER A 87 -5.38 12.62 -29.05
C SER A 87 -4.90 14.03 -29.37
N GLU A 88 -3.97 14.57 -28.58
CA GLU A 88 -3.36 15.87 -28.83
C GLU A 88 -2.26 15.69 -29.89
N GLU A 89 -2.63 15.92 -31.15
CA GLU A 89 -1.69 15.89 -32.28
C GLU A 89 -0.58 16.95 -32.14
N ASN A 90 -0.78 17.96 -31.27
CA ASN A 90 0.25 18.88 -30.81
C ASN A 90 -0.09 19.40 -29.40
N VAL A 91 0.94 19.61 -28.59
CA VAL A 91 1.01 20.50 -27.41
C VAL A 91 0.91 19.86 -26.01
N ILE A 92 2.02 19.24 -25.61
CA ILE A 92 2.76 19.72 -24.43
C ILE A 92 4.17 20.07 -24.90
N GLY A 93 4.43 21.37 -25.13
CA GLY A 93 5.74 21.87 -25.56
C GLY A 93 6.15 21.58 -27.02
N GLY A 94 5.19 21.40 -27.94
CA GLY A 94 5.45 21.17 -29.37
C GLY A 94 6.01 19.78 -29.71
N ARG A 95 5.91 18.83 -28.77
CA ARG A 95 6.41 17.46 -28.91
C ARG A 95 5.31 16.53 -29.42
N SER A 96 5.65 15.66 -30.36
CA SER A 96 4.80 14.56 -30.82
C SER A 96 4.41 13.62 -29.65
N PRO A 97 3.28 12.89 -29.76
CA PRO A 97 2.88 11.88 -28.77
C PRO A 97 3.99 10.88 -28.43
N LYS A 98 4.76 10.44 -29.44
CA LYS A 98 5.93 9.55 -29.25
C LYS A 98 6.97 10.18 -28.31
N SER A 99 7.37 11.43 -28.56
CA SER A 99 8.35 12.13 -27.72
C SER A 99 7.85 12.39 -26.29
N ASN A 100 6.55 12.55 -26.08
CA ASN A 100 5.97 12.70 -24.74
C ASN A 100 6.03 11.39 -23.95
N PHE A 101 5.65 10.25 -24.56
CA PHE A 101 5.78 8.94 -23.93
C PHE A 101 7.24 8.58 -23.65
N TYR A 102 8.17 8.88 -24.56
CA TYR A 102 9.60 8.71 -24.34
C TYR A 102 10.08 9.51 -23.13
N TYR A 103 9.80 10.82 -23.09
CA TYR A 103 10.22 11.70 -22.02
C TYR A 103 9.67 11.26 -20.65
N LEU A 104 8.38 10.90 -20.58
CA LEU A 104 7.79 10.38 -19.35
C LEU A 104 8.46 9.07 -18.94
N SER A 105 8.67 8.13 -19.87
CA SER A 105 9.35 6.87 -19.54
C SER A 105 10.74 7.10 -18.95
N MET A 106 11.51 8.05 -19.48
CA MET A 106 12.84 8.41 -18.97
C MET A 106 12.77 9.02 -17.57
N LEU A 107 11.85 9.95 -17.32
CA LEU A 107 11.66 10.54 -15.98
C LEU A 107 11.30 9.49 -14.93
N TYR A 108 10.42 8.54 -15.27
CA TYR A 108 10.07 7.45 -14.37
C TYR A 108 11.23 6.44 -14.21
N ALA A 109 12.08 6.25 -15.22
CA ALA A 109 13.28 5.42 -15.11
C ALA A 109 14.30 6.00 -14.11
N GLU A 110 14.60 7.30 -14.22
CA GLU A 110 15.48 8.00 -13.28
C GLU A 110 14.93 7.95 -11.85
N SER A 111 13.62 8.21 -11.70
CA SER A 111 12.93 8.08 -10.41
C SER A 111 13.00 6.66 -9.84
N LEU A 112 12.93 5.63 -10.69
CA LEU A 112 13.05 4.23 -10.26
C LEU A 112 14.44 3.92 -9.69
N GLU A 113 15.51 4.43 -10.29
CA GLU A 113 16.87 4.24 -9.78
C GLU A 113 17.04 4.86 -8.40
N VAL A 114 16.55 6.08 -8.21
CA VAL A 114 16.59 6.77 -6.91
C VAL A 114 15.79 6.00 -5.84
N ILE A 115 14.59 5.52 -6.16
CA ILE A 115 13.76 4.76 -5.21
C ILE A 115 14.38 3.39 -4.94
N LYS A 116 14.95 2.73 -5.95
CA LYS A 116 15.64 1.46 -5.81
C LYS A 116 16.84 1.60 -4.87
N MET A 117 17.64 2.66 -5.03
CA MET A 117 18.73 2.98 -4.11
C MET A 117 18.23 3.18 -2.68
N LYS A 118 17.10 3.88 -2.48
CA LYS A 118 16.47 4.01 -1.15
C LYS A 118 16.02 2.66 -0.58
N ILE A 119 15.43 1.79 -1.39
CA ILE A 119 15.06 0.43 -0.96
C ILE A 119 16.30 -0.37 -0.59
N ASP A 120 17.36 -0.30 -1.38
CA ASP A 120 18.59 -1.04 -1.15
C ASP A 120 19.31 -0.54 0.11
N ILE A 121 19.29 0.77 0.38
CA ILE A 121 19.71 1.37 1.66
C ILE A 121 18.82 0.88 2.80
N LEU A 122 17.50 0.88 2.66
CA LEU A 122 16.62 0.39 3.73
C LEU A 122 16.81 -1.12 3.98
N LYS A 123 17.04 -1.92 2.93
CA LYS A 123 17.36 -3.36 3.07
C LYS A 123 18.71 -3.59 3.72
N SER A 124 19.72 -2.77 3.41
CA SER A 124 21.04 -2.87 4.03
C SER A 124 21.00 -2.39 5.49
N LEU A 125 20.14 -1.43 5.79
CA LEU A 125 19.84 -0.91 7.11
C LEU A 125 18.74 -1.71 7.84
N VAL A 126 18.79 -3.05 7.88
CA VAL A 126 17.96 -4.01 8.71
C VAL A 126 16.88 -4.74 7.87
N PRO A 127 16.54 -6.07 8.02
CA PRO A 127 16.22 -6.75 9.28
C PRO A 127 16.62 -8.23 9.40
N VAL A 128 17.53 -8.82 8.63
CA VAL A 128 17.87 -10.25 8.87
C VAL A 128 18.55 -10.44 10.23
N PRO A 129 19.58 -9.67 10.64
CA PRO A 129 20.17 -9.86 11.96
C PRO A 129 19.22 -9.51 13.10
N ILE A 130 18.35 -8.50 12.95
CA ILE A 130 17.38 -8.14 14.00
C ILE A 130 16.20 -9.11 14.06
N ILE A 131 15.69 -9.59 12.93
CA ILE A 131 14.66 -10.66 12.90
C ILE A 131 15.26 -12.00 13.34
N VAL A 132 16.50 -12.32 12.98
CA VAL A 132 17.22 -13.52 13.46
C VAL A 132 17.53 -13.39 14.95
N LEU A 133 17.87 -12.19 15.44
CA LEU A 133 18.02 -11.93 16.87
C LEU A 133 16.66 -12.06 17.57
N LEU A 134 15.57 -11.48 17.04
CA LEU A 134 14.22 -11.61 17.60
C LEU A 134 13.68 -13.05 17.52
N LEU A 135 13.94 -13.78 16.44
CA LEU A 135 13.57 -15.19 16.26
C LEU A 135 14.43 -16.10 17.13
N GLY A 136 15.72 -15.85 17.25
CA GLY A 136 16.62 -16.54 18.17
C GLY A 136 16.26 -16.28 19.63
N LEU A 137 15.81 -15.06 19.93
CA LEU A 137 15.20 -14.70 21.21
C LEU A 137 13.81 -15.31 21.41
N LEU A 138 13.09 -15.73 20.36
CA LEU A 138 11.80 -16.42 20.48
C LEU A 138 11.94 -17.95 20.57
N LEU A 139 12.99 -18.51 19.98
CA LEU A 139 13.21 -19.96 19.87
C LEU A 139 14.04 -20.56 21.01
N ASN A 140 14.76 -19.74 21.78
CA ASN A 140 15.46 -20.22 22.97
C ASN A 140 14.45 -20.43 24.11
N SER A 141 14.30 -21.66 24.61
CA SER A 141 13.30 -22.07 25.59
C SER A 141 13.31 -21.30 26.94
N ASP A 142 14.38 -20.56 27.22
CA ASP A 142 14.55 -19.76 28.44
C ASP A 142 14.06 -18.30 28.31
N THR A 143 13.65 -17.84 27.12
CA THR A 143 13.19 -16.45 26.87
C THR A 143 11.72 -16.21 27.16
N ASN A 144 11.07 -17.12 27.89
CA ASN A 144 9.80 -16.87 28.56
C ASN A 144 9.83 -15.59 29.41
N ILE A 145 11.02 -15.11 29.82
CA ILE A 145 11.22 -13.88 30.57
C ILE A 145 11.03 -12.63 29.70
N LEU A 146 11.61 -12.55 28.50
CA LEU A 146 11.51 -11.36 27.64
C LEU A 146 10.13 -11.24 26.97
N VAL A 147 9.52 -12.35 26.57
CA VAL A 147 8.15 -12.35 26.05
C VAL A 147 7.16 -12.04 27.17
N LYS A 148 7.35 -12.58 28.39
CA LYS A 148 6.58 -12.14 29.57
C LYS A 148 6.84 -10.69 29.91
N GLU A 149 8.07 -10.18 29.83
CA GLU A 149 8.39 -8.78 30.11
C GLU A 149 7.78 -7.86 29.05
N ILE A 150 7.82 -8.21 27.77
CA ILE A 150 7.15 -7.45 26.70
C ILE A 150 5.63 -7.48 26.92
N LEU A 151 5.04 -8.65 27.20
CA LEU A 151 3.61 -8.78 27.51
C LEU A 151 3.23 -8.03 28.79
N LEU A 152 4.04 -8.10 29.84
CA LEU A 152 3.89 -7.33 31.09
C LEU A 152 4.07 -5.84 30.84
N THR A 153 4.95 -5.42 29.93
CA THR A 153 5.13 -4.02 29.56
C THR A 153 3.92 -3.53 28.76
N PHE A 154 3.33 -4.35 27.90
CA PHE A 154 2.09 -4.05 27.19
C PHE A 154 0.84 -4.07 28.09
N ASP A 155 0.77 -4.97 29.07
CA ASP A 155 -0.29 -4.98 30.07
C ASP A 155 -0.13 -3.84 31.08
N ASN A 156 1.10 -3.48 31.46
CA ASN A 156 1.39 -2.30 32.26
C ASN A 156 1.18 -1.00 31.47
N LEU A 157 1.36 -0.98 30.15
CA LEU A 157 1.03 0.16 29.28
C LEU A 157 -0.47 0.53 29.33
N LYS A 158 -1.37 -0.44 29.59
CA LYS A 158 -2.79 -0.15 29.85
C LYS A 158 -3.03 0.57 31.18
N SER A 159 -2.08 0.51 32.13
CA SER A 159 -2.16 1.11 33.46
C SER A 159 -1.08 2.15 33.77
N MET A 160 -0.18 2.45 32.82
CA MET A 160 0.98 3.31 33.05
C MET A 160 0.58 4.78 33.14
N LYS A 161 0.80 5.37 34.33
CA LYS A 161 1.04 6.81 34.44
C LYS A 161 2.45 7.05 33.92
N PHE A 162 2.59 7.79 32.81
CA PHE A 162 3.86 8.12 32.14
C PHE A 162 4.99 8.70 33.03
N ASN A 163 4.70 9.05 34.28
CA ASN A 163 5.63 9.74 35.17
C ASN A 163 6.66 8.84 35.89
N ASN A 164 6.50 7.51 35.90
CA ASN A 164 7.39 6.58 36.62
C ASN A 164 7.97 5.47 35.72
N LEU A 165 8.41 5.81 34.51
CA LEU A 165 9.06 4.85 33.61
C LEU A 165 10.53 4.64 33.98
N ASN A 166 10.95 3.37 34.09
CA ASN A 166 12.35 3.01 34.32
C ASN A 166 13.15 3.17 33.01
N ILE A 167 14.44 3.53 33.08
CA ILE A 167 15.32 3.78 31.91
C ILE A 167 15.32 2.60 30.93
N LYS A 168 15.29 1.36 31.43
CA LYS A 168 15.23 0.14 30.61
C LYS A 168 13.94 0.05 29.78
N GLU A 169 12.80 0.44 30.37
CA GLU A 169 11.50 0.45 29.70
C GLU A 169 11.44 1.54 28.62
N ILE A 170 12.03 2.71 28.89
CA ILE A 170 12.15 3.80 27.91
C ILE A 170 13.00 3.37 26.70
N MET A 171 14.12 2.67 26.94
CA MET A 171 14.97 2.15 25.87
C MET A 171 14.24 1.08 25.04
N LEU A 172 13.54 0.14 25.67
CA LEU A 172 12.74 -0.87 24.98
C LEU A 172 11.65 -0.23 24.10
N LEU A 173 10.93 0.76 24.64
CA LEU A 173 9.86 1.45 23.93
C LEU A 173 10.40 2.25 22.74
N SER A 174 11.59 2.85 22.88
CA SER A 174 12.31 3.54 21.80
C SER A 174 12.75 2.59 20.69
N ILE A 175 13.23 1.39 21.03
CA ILE A 175 13.59 0.35 20.06
C ILE A 175 12.35 -0.13 19.30
N ILE A 176 11.25 -0.38 20.01
CA ILE A 176 9.97 -0.76 19.39
C ILE A 176 9.50 0.33 18.41
N LEU A 177 9.53 1.61 18.81
CA LEU A 177 9.18 2.73 17.95
C LEU A 177 10.07 2.83 16.70
N LEU A 178 11.38 2.62 16.85
CA LEU A 178 12.33 2.59 15.74
C LEU A 178 12.03 1.45 14.75
N ILE A 179 11.70 0.25 15.25
CA ILE A 179 11.29 -0.89 14.41
C ILE A 179 10.01 -0.56 13.64
N PHE A 180 8.99 0.00 14.32
CA PHE A 180 7.75 0.41 13.66
C PHE A 180 7.98 1.48 12.60
N TYR A 181 8.81 2.48 12.90
CA TYR A 181 9.18 3.53 11.95
C TYR A 181 9.90 2.96 10.73
N TYR A 182 10.88 2.06 10.95
CA TYR A 182 11.58 1.36 9.88
C TYR A 182 10.61 0.57 8.98
N CYS A 183 9.76 -0.27 9.57
CA CYS A 183 8.78 -1.06 8.82
C CYS A 183 7.83 -0.17 8.02
N TYR A 184 7.38 0.94 8.60
CA TYR A 184 6.54 1.92 7.93
C TYR A 184 7.23 2.55 6.72
N GLU A 185 8.46 3.06 6.87
CA GLU A 185 9.21 3.67 5.77
C GLU A 185 9.57 2.65 4.68
N PHE A 186 9.90 1.40 5.05
CA PHE A 186 10.14 0.33 4.09
C PHE A 186 8.90 0.02 3.25
N VAL A 187 7.75 -0.21 3.91
CA VAL A 187 6.48 -0.52 3.23
C VAL A 187 6.06 0.62 2.31
N LYS A 188 6.14 1.86 2.80
CA LYS A 188 5.83 3.07 2.03
C LYS A 188 6.73 3.20 0.79
N THR A 189 8.05 3.02 0.95
CA THR A 189 9.01 3.12 -0.15
C THR A 189 8.80 2.00 -1.17
N TRP A 190 8.49 0.78 -0.71
CA TRP A 190 8.17 -0.36 -1.57
C TRP A 190 6.91 -0.14 -2.40
N PHE A 191 5.85 0.40 -1.79
CA PHE A 191 4.63 0.77 -2.52
C PHE A 191 4.90 1.86 -3.56
N TYR A 192 5.68 2.88 -3.20
CA TYR A 192 6.07 3.94 -4.13
C TYR A 192 6.85 3.38 -5.32
N TYR A 193 7.82 2.49 -5.07
CA TYR A 193 8.57 1.79 -6.12
C TYR A 193 7.65 1.03 -7.08
N LYS A 194 6.72 0.22 -6.58
CA LYS A 194 5.77 -0.51 -7.44
C LYS A 194 4.91 0.41 -8.29
N ALA A 195 4.45 1.53 -7.72
CA ALA A 195 3.66 2.50 -8.45
C ALA A 195 4.47 3.16 -9.59
N THR A 196 5.69 3.59 -9.31
CA THR A 196 6.64 4.16 -10.29
C THR A 196 7.04 3.13 -11.35
N LEU A 197 7.20 1.86 -10.97
CA LEU A 197 7.59 0.78 -11.90
C LEU A 197 6.48 0.48 -12.88
N LYS A 198 5.24 0.33 -12.38
CA LYS A 198 4.07 0.23 -13.23
C LYS A 198 3.98 1.43 -14.15
N ALA A 199 4.33 2.61 -13.64
CA ALA A 199 4.25 3.83 -14.42
C ALA A 199 5.21 3.88 -15.61
N TYR A 200 6.46 3.53 -15.35
CA TYR A 200 7.51 3.38 -16.36
C TYR A 200 7.06 2.43 -17.47
N TYR A 201 6.65 1.20 -17.12
CA TYR A 201 6.29 0.20 -18.12
C TYR A 201 5.08 0.59 -18.95
N THR A 202 4.06 1.24 -18.36
CA THR A 202 2.91 1.71 -19.13
C THR A 202 3.33 2.73 -20.20
N TYR A 203 4.14 3.73 -19.86
CA TYR A 203 4.56 4.72 -20.85
C TYR A 203 5.56 4.17 -21.87
N LYS A 204 6.44 3.26 -21.44
CA LYS A 204 7.37 2.58 -22.34
C LYS A 204 6.64 1.71 -23.38
N CYS A 205 5.65 0.92 -22.95
CA CYS A 205 4.86 0.10 -23.88
C CYS A 205 4.12 0.96 -24.92
N GLU A 206 3.58 2.12 -24.50
CA GLU A 206 2.92 3.04 -25.41
C GLU A 206 3.90 3.71 -26.40
N TYR A 207 5.12 4.01 -25.95
CA TYR A 207 6.19 4.47 -26.82
C TYR A 207 6.57 3.39 -27.86
N ASP A 208 6.84 2.16 -27.41
CA ASP A 208 7.24 1.04 -28.26
C ASP A 208 6.15 0.70 -29.29
N PHE A 209 4.87 0.80 -28.91
CA PHE A 209 3.74 0.62 -29.82
C PHE A 209 3.76 1.65 -30.96
N LEU A 210 3.92 2.93 -30.64
CA LEU A 210 3.98 4.01 -31.64
C LEU A 210 5.22 3.97 -32.52
N GLU A 211 6.33 3.41 -32.03
CA GLU A 211 7.54 3.15 -32.81
C GLU A 211 7.29 2.06 -33.86
N ASN A 212 6.78 0.90 -33.42
CA ASN A 212 6.51 -0.23 -34.31
C ASN A 212 5.38 0.04 -35.33
N GLU A 213 4.38 0.85 -35.00
CA GLU A 213 3.35 1.26 -35.98
C GLU A 213 3.91 2.16 -37.09
N LYS A 214 4.94 2.97 -36.82
CA LYS A 214 5.60 3.78 -37.85
C LYS A 214 6.39 2.91 -38.80
N ASP A 215 7.13 1.94 -38.29
CA ASP A 215 7.97 1.05 -39.11
C ASP A 215 7.11 0.24 -40.09
N LYS A 216 5.96 -0.28 -39.64
CA LYS A 216 4.98 -0.97 -40.51
C LYS A 216 4.35 -0.07 -41.58
N LYS A 217 4.13 1.21 -41.28
CA LYS A 217 3.60 2.18 -42.27
C LYS A 217 4.64 2.60 -43.31
N VAL A 218 5.93 2.54 -42.96
CA VAL A 218 7.03 2.82 -43.89
C VAL A 218 7.25 1.62 -44.83
N GLU A 219 7.21 0.39 -44.32
CA GLU A 219 7.29 -0.83 -45.15
C GLU A 219 6.16 -0.92 -46.18
N ASN A 220 4.91 -0.65 -45.78
CA ASN A 220 3.75 -0.67 -46.69
C ASN A 220 3.73 0.48 -47.72
N LYS A 221 4.54 1.53 -47.55
CA LYS A 221 4.68 2.61 -48.56
C LYS A 221 5.79 2.33 -49.57
N ASN A 222 6.66 1.38 -49.28
CA ASN A 222 7.79 1.00 -50.13
C ASN A 222 7.53 -0.30 -50.91
N GLN A 223 6.32 -0.87 -50.80
CA GLN A 223 5.77 -1.94 -51.65
C GLN A 223 4.79 -1.35 -52.65
#